data_AF-A0A8F6HA11-F1
#
_entry.id   AF-A0A8F6HA11-F1
#
_cell.length_a   1.000
_cell.length_b   1.000
_cell.length_c   1.000
_cell.angle_alpha   90.00
_cell.angle_beta   90.00
_cell.angle_gamma   90.00
#
_symmetry.space_group_name_H-M   'P 1'
#
loop_
_entity.id
_entity.type
_entity.pdbx_description
1 polymer ?
#
loop_
_entity_poly.entity_id
_entity_poly.type
_entity_poly.pdbx_seq_one_letter_code
_entity_poly.pdbx_strand_id
1 'polypeptide(L)'
;MSSTIFFFIFILFLAFALLSLNLLLAPHSPYNEKDSSFECGFSSFLYQNRSQFSISFFLFSLLFLIFDLEIVLIYPYVVSAYNNSIYGLVIVLIFLAILTAGFVYELGRGALKIHSRQSNNLNNISISPIASPSLSRTSLLPKKGLTKKLNLTQLRTYSTLNKGCQTNFEPYWVTGFSDGEATFTISIYNRANQTKTGWGVQLSFAIELHSKDTALLERIQSFFGVGYISMRTEKNHVMYKVNSLQDLKEVIIPHFDRYP
;
A
#
# COMPACT_ATOMS: atom_id res chain seq x y z
N MET A 1 -6.22 -53.20 -13.24
CA MET A 1 -6.56 -51.81 -12.87
C MET A 1 -6.86 -51.04 -14.15
N SER A 2 -7.93 -50.24 -14.20
CA SER A 2 -8.18 -49.40 -15.38
C SER A 2 -7.02 -48.42 -15.55
N SER A 3 -6.70 -48.06 -16.79
CA SER A 3 -5.64 -47.08 -17.10
C SER A 3 -5.83 -45.78 -16.31
N THR A 4 -7.07 -45.36 -16.07
CA THR A 4 -7.42 -44.18 -15.27
C THR A 4 -7.01 -44.29 -13.80
N ILE A 5 -7.29 -45.42 -13.14
CA ILE A 5 -6.92 -45.64 -11.73
C ILE A 5 -5.40 -45.65 -11.58
N PHE A 6 -4.69 -46.24 -12.55
CA PHE A 6 -3.23 -46.20 -12.59
C PHE A 6 -2.69 -44.77 -12.65
N PHE A 7 -3.25 -43.90 -13.50
CA PHE A 7 -2.80 -42.51 -13.60
C PHE A 7 -2.99 -41.73 -12.29
N PHE A 8 -4.12 -41.87 -11.60
CA PHE A 8 -4.34 -41.18 -10.31
C PHE A 8 -3.33 -41.58 -9.25
N ILE A 9 -3.05 -42.89 -9.12
CA ILE A 9 -2.06 -43.41 -8.16
C ILE A 9 -0.66 -42.94 -8.55
N PHE A 10 -0.33 -42.98 -9.85
CA PHE A 10 0.98 -42.56 -10.36
C PHE A 10 1.25 -41.08 -10.09
N ILE A 11 0.27 -40.19 -10.29
CA ILE A 11 0.43 -38.75 -10.04
C ILE A 11 0.72 -38.47 -8.57
N LEU A 12 -0.02 -39.10 -7.64
CA LEU A 12 0.20 -38.95 -6.21
C LEU A 12 1.59 -39.46 -5.80
N PHE A 13 1.96 -40.64 -6.31
CA PHE A 13 3.27 -41.23 -6.07
C PHE A 13 4.40 -40.33 -6.59
N LEU A 14 4.26 -39.81 -7.81
CA LEU A 14 5.26 -38.94 -8.43
C LEU A 14 5.44 -37.64 -7.63
N ALA A 15 4.36 -37.03 -7.16
CA ALA A 15 4.43 -35.83 -6.32
C ALA A 15 5.20 -36.10 -5.01
N PHE A 16 4.92 -37.21 -4.34
CA PHE A 16 5.62 -37.60 -3.11
C PHE A 16 7.08 -37.98 -3.37
N ALA A 17 7.37 -38.66 -4.48
CA ALA A 17 8.72 -39.04 -4.87
C ALA A 17 9.60 -37.80 -5.13
N LEU A 18 9.08 -36.81 -5.86
CA LEU A 18 9.79 -35.55 -6.12
C LEU A 18 10.00 -34.72 -4.85
N LEU A 19 9.00 -34.64 -3.97
CA LEU A 19 9.14 -33.98 -2.67
C LEU A 19 10.19 -34.68 -1.80
N SER A 20 10.16 -36.01 -1.73
CA SER A 20 11.13 -36.81 -0.97
C SER A 20 12.55 -36.64 -1.50
N LEU A 21 12.69 -36.62 -2.83
CA LEU A 21 13.98 -36.38 -3.49
C LEU A 21 14.53 -34.99 -3.16
N ASN A 22 13.67 -33.96 -3.16
CA ASN A 22 14.08 -32.61 -2.75
C ASN A 22 14.54 -32.57 -1.29
N LEU A 23 13.78 -33.19 -0.37
CA LEU A 23 14.15 -33.22 1.05
C LEU A 23 15.46 -33.96 1.33
N LEU A 24 15.74 -35.03 0.56
CA LEU A 24 16.96 -35.84 0.73
C LEU A 24 18.20 -35.18 0.12
N LEU A 25 18.09 -34.52 -1.04
CA LEU A 25 19.23 -33.91 -1.73
C LEU A 25 19.45 -32.42 -1.40
N ALA A 26 18.43 -31.70 -0.94
CA ALA A 26 18.57 -30.27 -0.66
C ALA A 26 19.41 -30.03 0.61
N PRO A 27 20.40 -29.12 0.57
CA PRO A 27 21.14 -28.73 1.76
C PRO A 27 20.23 -27.99 2.74
N HIS A 28 20.08 -28.54 3.94
CA HIS A 28 19.25 -27.98 5.00
C HIS A 28 20.12 -27.28 6.05
N SER A 29 20.10 -25.94 6.06
CA SER A 29 20.74 -25.08 7.06
C SER A 29 19.72 -24.13 7.70
N PRO A 30 19.04 -24.55 8.78
CA PRO A 30 18.11 -23.71 9.52
C PRO A 30 18.87 -22.72 10.41
N TYR A 31 18.43 -21.46 10.43
CA TYR A 31 18.90 -20.42 11.34
C TYR A 31 17.73 -19.48 11.65
N ASN A 32 17.73 -18.85 12.83
CA ASN A 32 16.58 -18.14 13.38
C ASN A 32 15.98 -17.10 12.42
N GLU A 33 16.82 -16.35 11.71
CA GLU A 33 16.39 -15.31 10.77
C GLU A 33 15.78 -15.91 9.49
N LYS A 34 16.23 -17.09 9.06
CA LYS A 34 15.66 -17.83 7.91
C LYS A 34 14.27 -18.40 8.23
N ASP A 35 14.11 -18.81 9.48
CA ASP A 35 12.88 -19.45 9.97
C ASP A 35 11.86 -18.41 10.46
N SER A 36 12.28 -17.15 10.61
CA SER A 36 11.41 -16.01 10.91
C SER A 36 10.68 -15.50 9.67
N SER A 37 9.51 -14.87 9.86
CA SER A 37 8.78 -14.24 8.75
C SER A 37 9.55 -13.03 8.23
N PHE A 38 9.64 -12.88 6.91
CA PHE A 38 10.24 -11.70 6.28
C PHE A 38 9.37 -10.46 6.56
N GLU A 39 9.74 -9.67 7.56
CA GLU A 39 9.13 -8.38 7.87
C GLU A 39 10.18 -7.28 7.73
N CYS A 40 9.89 -6.26 6.92
CA CYS A 40 10.66 -5.02 6.91
C CYS A 40 10.14 -4.17 8.06
N GLY A 41 10.69 -4.31 9.27
CA GLY A 41 10.31 -3.49 10.42
C GLY A 41 10.18 -4.26 11.74
N PHE A 42 9.27 -3.79 12.59
CA PHE A 42 8.99 -4.39 13.90
C PHE A 42 8.08 -5.62 13.79
N SER A 43 8.25 -6.56 14.72
CA SER A 43 7.40 -7.74 14.80
C SER A 43 5.94 -7.34 15.09
N SER A 44 5.02 -7.89 14.30
CA SER A 44 3.57 -7.69 14.43
C SER A 44 3.11 -7.76 15.90
N PHE A 45 2.34 -6.76 16.36
CA PHE A 45 1.85 -6.68 17.75
C PHE A 45 1.12 -7.97 18.18
N LEU A 46 1.54 -8.55 19.30
CA LEU A 46 1.05 -9.84 19.82
C LEU A 46 -0.47 -9.92 20.08
N TYR A 47 -1.17 -8.79 20.09
CA TYR A 47 -2.59 -8.71 20.47
C TYR A 47 -3.56 -8.51 19.29
N GLN A 48 -3.07 -8.37 18.05
CA GLN A 48 -3.95 -8.12 16.89
C GLN A 48 -3.56 -8.92 15.65
N ASN A 49 -4.01 -10.19 15.60
CA ASN A 49 -3.75 -11.11 14.49
C ASN A 49 -4.78 -11.01 13.33
N ARG A 50 -5.64 -9.97 13.34
CA ARG A 50 -6.67 -9.76 12.31
C ARG A 50 -6.57 -8.34 11.79
N SER A 51 -6.38 -8.21 10.49
CA SER A 51 -6.48 -6.93 9.78
C SER A 51 -7.94 -6.62 9.42
N GLN A 52 -8.26 -5.33 9.41
CA GLN A 52 -9.57 -4.86 8.99
C GLN A 52 -9.71 -5.01 7.46
N PHE A 53 -10.64 -5.85 7.03
CA PHE A 53 -10.99 -5.99 5.61
C PHE A 53 -12.39 -5.45 5.33
N SER A 54 -12.64 -5.03 4.08
CA SER A 54 -13.96 -4.56 3.66
C SER A 54 -14.93 -5.72 3.47
N ILE A 55 -16.20 -5.51 3.86
CA ILE A 55 -17.29 -6.49 3.74
C ILE A 55 -17.50 -7.00 2.30
N SER A 56 -17.15 -6.21 1.28
CA SER A 56 -17.30 -6.59 -0.13
C SER A 56 -16.58 -7.89 -0.50
N PHE A 57 -15.45 -8.21 0.15
CA PHE A 57 -14.76 -9.49 -0.10
C PHE A 57 -15.57 -10.70 0.40
N PHE A 58 -16.26 -10.56 1.52
CA PHE A 58 -17.14 -11.60 2.04
C PHE A 58 -18.37 -11.80 1.15
N LEU A 59 -18.98 -10.70 0.68
CA LEU A 59 -20.11 -10.76 -0.25
C LEU A 59 -19.74 -11.43 -1.57
N PHE A 60 -18.52 -11.22 -2.07
CA PHE A 60 -18.02 -11.94 -3.24
C PHE A 60 -17.96 -13.45 -3.01
N SER A 61 -17.45 -13.90 -1.86
CA SER A 61 -17.42 -15.34 -1.53
C SER A 61 -18.80 -15.96 -1.40
N LEU A 62 -19.75 -15.24 -0.80
CA LEU A 62 -21.14 -15.71 -0.67
C LEU A 62 -21.83 -15.80 -2.03
N LEU A 63 -21.60 -14.82 -2.90
CA LEU A 63 -22.11 -14.82 -4.27
C LEU A 63 -21.49 -15.95 -5.11
N PHE A 64 -20.19 -16.22 -4.95
CA PHE A 64 -19.55 -17.36 -5.60
C PHE A 64 -20.21 -18.69 -5.19
N LEU A 65 -20.53 -18.88 -3.91
CA LEU A 65 -21.19 -20.08 -3.42
C LEU A 65 -22.56 -20.30 -4.08
N ILE A 66 -23.39 -19.27 -4.22
CA ILE A 66 -24.71 -19.43 -4.82
C ILE A 66 -24.64 -19.70 -6.33
N PHE A 67 -23.69 -19.08 -7.03
CA PHE A 67 -23.45 -19.37 -8.45
C PHE A 67 -22.86 -20.76 -8.70
N ASP A 68 -21.99 -21.25 -7.83
CA ASP A 68 -21.47 -22.61 -7.90
C ASP A 68 -22.62 -23.62 -7.73
N LEU A 69 -23.50 -23.37 -6.76
CA LEU A 69 -24.71 -24.18 -6.54
C LEU A 69 -25.66 -24.13 -7.75
N GLU A 70 -25.85 -22.98 -8.39
CA GLU A 70 -26.64 -22.84 -9.62
C GLU A 70 -26.15 -23.78 -10.73
N ILE A 71 -24.83 -23.82 -10.98
CA ILE A 71 -24.25 -24.68 -12.02
C ILE A 71 -24.45 -26.16 -11.67
N VAL A 72 -24.28 -26.53 -10.39
CA VAL A 72 -24.52 -27.91 -9.92
C VAL A 72 -25.99 -28.32 -10.10
N LEU A 73 -26.95 -27.40 -9.88
CA LEU A 73 -28.37 -27.67 -10.11
C LEU A 73 -28.75 -27.76 -11.60
N ILE A 74 -28.05 -27.06 -12.48
CA ILE A 74 -28.23 -27.14 -13.93
C ILE A 74 -27.62 -28.44 -14.50
N TYR A 75 -26.56 -28.96 -13.90
CA TYR A 75 -25.85 -30.17 -14.35
C TYR A 75 -26.74 -31.39 -14.66
N PRO A 76 -27.65 -31.86 -13.77
CA PRO A 76 -28.49 -33.03 -14.05
C PRO A 76 -29.41 -32.82 -15.26
N TYR A 77 -29.90 -31.59 -15.47
CA TYR A 77 -30.69 -31.26 -16.65
C TYR A 77 -29.84 -31.34 -17.92
N VAL A 78 -28.61 -30.81 -17.90
CA VAL A 78 -27.70 -30.88 -19.06
C VAL A 78 -27.40 -32.33 -19.44
N VAL A 79 -27.13 -33.19 -18.45
CA VAL A 79 -26.84 -34.62 -18.68
C VAL A 79 -28.04 -35.37 -19.27
N SER A 80 -29.25 -34.99 -18.90
CA SER A 80 -30.49 -35.67 -19.34
C SER A 80 -31.31 -34.87 -20.37
N ALA A 81 -30.70 -33.87 -21.01
CA ALA A 81 -31.38 -32.92 -21.91
C ALA A 81 -32.10 -33.61 -23.07
N TYR A 82 -31.56 -34.72 -23.58
CA TYR A 82 -32.16 -35.48 -24.68
C TYR A 82 -33.54 -36.08 -24.32
N ASN A 83 -33.72 -36.47 -23.06
CA ASN A 83 -34.96 -37.12 -22.60
C ASN A 83 -36.01 -36.13 -22.10
N ASN A 84 -35.58 -34.94 -21.67
CA ASN A 84 -36.46 -34.00 -20.95
C ASN A 84 -37.30 -33.07 -21.85
N SER A 85 -37.24 -33.24 -23.18
CA SER A 85 -38.02 -32.46 -24.16
C SER A 85 -37.91 -30.93 -23.93
N ILE A 86 -38.77 -30.15 -24.58
CA ILE A 86 -38.83 -28.69 -24.40
C ILE A 86 -39.30 -28.30 -22.98
N TYR A 87 -40.00 -29.20 -22.29
CA TYR A 87 -40.56 -28.94 -20.96
C TYR A 87 -39.47 -28.74 -19.90
N GLY A 88 -38.45 -29.61 -19.85
CA GLY A 88 -37.32 -29.42 -18.94
C GLY A 88 -36.53 -28.14 -19.23
N LEU A 89 -36.41 -27.78 -20.51
CA LEU A 89 -35.76 -26.54 -20.94
C LEU A 89 -36.46 -25.30 -20.38
N VAL A 90 -37.79 -25.27 -20.42
CA VAL A 90 -38.58 -24.16 -19.88
C VAL A 90 -38.40 -24.04 -18.37
N ILE A 91 -38.37 -25.15 -17.64
CA ILE A 91 -38.16 -25.14 -16.18
C ILE A 91 -36.78 -24.59 -15.83
N VAL A 92 -35.72 -25.04 -16.51
CA VAL A 92 -34.36 -24.55 -16.27
C VAL A 92 -34.20 -23.07 -16.64
N LEU A 93 -34.85 -22.61 -17.72
CA LEU A 93 -34.86 -21.18 -18.07
C LEU A 93 -35.56 -20.32 -17.02
N ILE A 94 -36.71 -20.78 -16.49
CA ILE A 94 -37.41 -20.07 -15.41
C ILE A 94 -36.55 -20.01 -14.15
N PHE A 95 -35.91 -21.13 -13.79
CA PHE A 95 -35.01 -21.20 -12.65
C PHE A 95 -33.82 -20.23 -12.77
N LEU A 96 -33.14 -20.23 -13.93
CA LEU A 96 -32.03 -19.32 -14.22
C LEU A 96 -32.49 -17.86 -14.23
N ALA A 97 -33.67 -17.55 -14.78
CA ALA A 97 -34.23 -16.20 -14.78
C ALA A 97 -34.44 -15.64 -13.37
N ILE A 98 -34.94 -16.47 -12.43
CA ILE A 98 -35.17 -16.06 -11.04
C ILE A 98 -33.83 -15.80 -10.32
N LEU A 99 -32.84 -16.68 -10.49
CA LEU A 99 -31.52 -16.52 -9.86
C LEU A 99 -30.73 -15.33 -10.44
N THR A 100 -30.72 -15.18 -11.76
CA THR A 100 -30.09 -14.02 -12.42
C THR A 100 -30.76 -12.70 -12.02
N ALA A 101 -32.08 -12.67 -11.81
CA ALA A 101 -32.75 -11.49 -11.27
C ALA A 101 -32.26 -11.13 -9.86
N GLY A 102 -32.08 -12.13 -8.98
CA GLY A 102 -31.48 -11.94 -7.65
C GLY A 102 -30.06 -11.37 -7.72
N PHE A 103 -29.25 -11.88 -8.65
CA PHE A 103 -27.90 -11.36 -8.88
C PHE A 103 -27.89 -9.91 -9.37
N VAL A 104 -28.74 -9.58 -10.35
CA VAL A 104 -28.87 -8.21 -10.87
C VAL A 104 -29.27 -7.24 -9.75
N TYR A 105 -30.15 -7.67 -8.84
CA TYR A 105 -30.53 -6.87 -7.68
C TYR A 105 -29.34 -6.57 -6.75
N GLU A 106 -28.53 -7.58 -6.42
CA GLU A 106 -27.33 -7.42 -5.59
C GLU A 106 -26.28 -6.51 -6.24
N LEU A 107 -26.10 -6.60 -7.56
CA LEU A 107 -25.26 -5.68 -8.34
C LEU A 107 -25.76 -4.24 -8.27
N GLY A 108 -27.07 -4.03 -8.41
CA GLY A 108 -27.70 -2.70 -8.35
C GLY A 108 -27.51 -2.00 -7.00
N ARG A 109 -27.34 -2.77 -5.91
CA ARG A 109 -27.07 -2.25 -4.56
C ARG A 109 -25.62 -1.78 -4.38
N GLY A 110 -24.73 -2.02 -5.34
CA GLY A 110 -23.33 -1.58 -5.28
C GLY A 110 -22.51 -2.30 -4.21
N ALA A 111 -22.98 -3.44 -3.71
CA ALA A 111 -22.37 -4.16 -2.59
C ALA A 111 -20.96 -4.69 -2.90
N LEU A 112 -20.66 -4.89 -4.19
CA LEU A 112 -19.37 -5.31 -4.73
C LEU A 112 -18.37 -4.15 -4.94
N LYS A 113 -18.75 -2.91 -4.64
CA LYS A 113 -17.87 -1.75 -4.86
C LYS A 113 -16.80 -1.69 -3.78
N ILE A 114 -15.55 -1.83 -4.19
CA ILE A 114 -14.39 -1.65 -3.31
C ILE A 114 -14.15 -0.15 -3.13
N HIS A 115 -14.41 0.36 -1.93
CA HIS A 115 -14.16 1.76 -1.59
C HIS A 115 -12.71 1.97 -1.16
N SER A 116 -12.00 2.89 -1.82
CA SER A 116 -10.77 3.46 -1.27
C SER A 116 -11.14 4.55 -0.26
N ARG A 117 -10.63 4.45 0.97
CA ARG A 117 -10.91 5.44 2.05
C ARG A 117 -10.41 6.86 1.75
N GLN A 118 -9.62 7.06 0.69
CA GLN A 118 -8.99 8.35 0.36
C GLN A 118 -9.94 9.38 -0.28
N SER A 119 -11.18 9.03 -0.63
CA SER A 119 -12.04 9.87 -1.49
C SER A 119 -12.97 10.88 -0.76
N ASN A 120 -13.13 10.83 0.57
CA ASN A 120 -14.29 11.46 1.22
C ASN A 120 -14.10 12.90 1.73
N ASN A 121 -12.95 13.54 1.54
CA ASN A 121 -12.63 14.82 2.21
C ASN A 121 -12.53 16.04 1.26
N LEU A 122 -13.25 16.02 0.14
CA LEU A 122 -13.19 17.11 -0.87
C LEU A 122 -14.47 17.95 -0.97
N ASN A 123 -15.58 17.55 -0.34
CA ASN A 123 -16.89 18.18 -0.57
C ASN A 123 -17.36 19.13 0.54
N ASN A 124 -16.64 19.23 1.67
CA ASN A 124 -17.07 20.03 2.83
C ASN A 124 -16.38 21.41 2.94
N ILE A 125 -15.51 21.79 2.00
CA ILE A 125 -14.85 23.09 2.05
C ILE A 125 -15.65 24.09 1.20
N SER A 126 -16.66 24.69 1.82
CA SER A 126 -17.30 25.90 1.30
C SER A 126 -16.38 27.10 1.57
N ILE A 127 -15.66 27.56 0.54
CA ILE A 127 -14.76 28.71 0.63
C ILE A 127 -15.60 30.00 0.51
N SER A 128 -15.78 30.72 1.61
CA SER A 128 -16.15 32.13 1.59
C SER A 128 -14.96 32.97 1.08
N PRO A 129 -15.14 33.93 0.15
CA PRO A 129 -14.01 34.68 -0.41
C PRO A 129 -13.49 35.70 0.62
N ILE A 130 -12.30 35.45 1.16
CA ILE A 130 -11.57 36.41 1.97
C ILE A 130 -10.63 37.21 1.05
N ALA A 131 -10.75 38.53 1.12
CA ALA A 131 -10.03 39.51 0.34
C ALA A 131 -8.50 39.34 0.40
N SER A 132 -7.82 39.49 -0.74
CA SER A 132 -6.37 39.42 -0.87
C SER A 132 -5.70 40.77 -0.59
N PRO A 133 -4.59 40.82 0.18
CA PRO A 133 -3.69 41.97 0.15
C PRO A 133 -2.70 41.81 -1.01
N SER A 134 -2.53 42.92 -1.73
CA SER A 134 -1.60 43.16 -2.82
C SER A 134 -0.14 42.92 -2.44
N LEU A 135 0.64 42.24 -3.30
CA LEU A 135 2.08 42.50 -3.43
C LEU A 135 2.57 42.11 -4.84
N SER A 136 3.16 43.11 -5.46
CA SER A 136 3.63 43.24 -6.84
C SER A 136 4.97 42.54 -7.07
N ARG A 137 5.05 41.69 -8.11
CA ARG A 137 6.27 41.54 -8.91
C ARG A 137 5.96 41.03 -10.32
N THR A 138 6.26 41.89 -11.28
CA THR A 138 6.23 41.69 -12.72
C THR A 138 7.34 40.74 -13.19
N SER A 139 6.99 39.72 -13.98
CA SER A 139 7.91 39.12 -14.96
C SER A 139 7.10 38.59 -16.16
N LEU A 140 7.45 39.12 -17.33
CA LEU A 140 6.82 38.94 -18.63
C LEU A 140 7.01 37.52 -19.18
N LEU A 141 5.92 36.84 -19.58
CA LEU A 141 5.93 35.78 -20.59
C LEU A 141 4.66 35.89 -21.46
N PRO A 142 4.77 35.80 -22.80
CA PRO A 142 3.63 35.98 -23.70
C PRO A 142 2.76 34.71 -23.70
N LYS A 143 1.53 34.79 -23.20
CA LYS A 143 0.54 33.72 -23.35
C LYS A 143 -0.09 33.79 -24.74
N LYS A 144 0.44 33.02 -25.69
CA LYS A 144 -0.23 32.70 -26.95
C LYS A 144 -0.76 31.27 -26.89
N GLY A 145 -2.08 31.14 -26.94
CA GLY A 145 -2.81 29.96 -27.43
C GLY A 145 -2.70 28.67 -26.62
N LEU A 146 -3.67 28.42 -25.74
CA LEU A 146 -4.28 27.09 -25.59
C LEU A 146 -5.70 27.23 -25.04
N THR A 147 -6.65 27.59 -25.91
CA THR A 147 -8.09 27.49 -25.61
C THR A 147 -8.52 26.04 -25.77
N LYS A 148 -8.14 25.20 -24.81
CA LYS A 148 -8.89 23.97 -24.53
C LYS A 148 -9.20 24.03 -23.05
N LYS A 149 -10.46 24.27 -22.73
CA LYS A 149 -11.02 24.16 -21.37
C LYS A 149 -10.89 22.69 -20.99
N LEU A 150 -9.69 22.28 -20.58
CA LEU A 150 -9.46 20.97 -19.98
C LEU A 150 -10.31 20.96 -18.73
N ASN A 151 -11.32 20.11 -18.73
CA ASN A 151 -12.19 19.90 -17.58
C ASN A 151 -11.31 19.27 -16.51
N LEU A 152 -10.71 20.12 -15.66
CA LEU A 152 -9.65 19.79 -14.71
C LEU A 152 -10.17 19.03 -13.48
N THR A 153 -11.32 18.37 -13.60
CA THR A 153 -11.96 17.61 -12.51
C THR A 153 -11.32 16.23 -12.29
N GLN A 154 -10.31 15.85 -13.09
CA GLN A 154 -9.59 14.58 -12.97
C GLN A 154 -8.09 14.72 -12.74
N LEU A 155 -7.60 15.87 -12.31
CA LEU A 155 -6.24 15.92 -11.76
C LEU A 155 -6.31 15.41 -10.31
N ARG A 156 -5.90 14.16 -10.09
CA ARG A 156 -5.53 13.68 -8.76
C ARG A 156 -4.35 14.53 -8.30
N THR A 157 -4.64 15.54 -7.51
CA THR A 157 -3.66 16.37 -6.82
C THR A 157 -3.22 15.60 -5.59
N TYR A 158 -2.06 14.95 -5.69
CA TYR A 158 -1.44 14.21 -4.59
C TYR A 158 -0.64 15.10 -3.63
N SER A 159 -0.71 16.43 -3.77
CA SER A 159 0.04 17.36 -2.92
C SER A 159 -0.89 18.12 -1.98
N THR A 160 -0.80 17.81 -0.69
CA THR A 160 -1.37 18.63 0.38
C THR A 160 -0.53 19.90 0.56
N LEU A 161 -0.71 20.88 -0.33
CA LEU A 161 -0.45 22.28 0.02
C LEU A 161 -1.78 22.96 0.31
N ASN A 162 -2.44 22.51 1.37
CA ASN A 162 -3.47 23.31 2.02
C ASN A 162 -2.75 24.41 2.79
N LYS A 163 -2.64 25.60 2.18
CA LYS A 163 -1.97 26.79 2.76
C LYS A 163 -2.60 27.28 4.08
N GLY A 164 -3.69 26.68 4.55
CA GLY A 164 -4.40 27.08 5.76
C GLY A 164 -4.22 26.17 6.99
N CYS A 165 -3.53 25.02 6.90
CA CYS A 165 -3.39 24.14 8.07
C CYS A 165 -2.11 24.45 8.85
N GLN A 166 -2.17 25.41 9.77
CA GLN A 166 -1.27 25.48 10.91
C GLN A 166 -1.79 24.52 11.98
N THR A 167 -1.20 23.33 12.06
CA THR A 167 -1.36 22.45 13.22
C THR A 167 -0.01 21.80 13.47
N ASN A 168 0.47 21.86 14.72
CA ASN A 168 1.59 21.07 15.18
C ASN A 168 1.44 19.63 14.67
N PHE A 169 2.53 19.04 14.16
CA PHE A 169 2.50 17.63 13.79
C PHE A 169 2.19 16.78 15.02
N GLU A 170 1.29 15.81 14.88
CA GLU A 170 1.12 14.78 15.89
C GLU A 170 2.40 13.95 15.98
N PRO A 171 2.97 13.73 17.17
CA PRO A 171 4.21 12.96 17.30
C PRO A 171 4.13 11.56 16.70
N TYR A 172 3.01 10.86 16.89
CA TYR A 172 2.76 9.53 16.30
C TYR A 172 2.71 9.53 14.77
N TRP A 173 2.29 10.65 14.16
CA TRP A 173 2.33 10.79 12.71
C TRP A 173 3.77 10.91 12.22
N VAL A 174 4.61 11.67 12.93
CA VAL A 174 6.02 11.84 12.58
C VAL A 174 6.78 10.52 12.71
N THR A 175 6.49 9.72 13.73
CA THR A 175 7.09 8.39 13.88
C THR A 175 6.65 7.43 12.79
N GLY A 176 5.33 7.32 12.53
CA GLY A 176 4.83 6.47 11.44
C GLY A 176 5.31 6.91 10.05
N PHE A 177 5.43 8.21 9.80
CA PHE A 177 6.01 8.73 8.55
C PHE A 177 7.50 8.39 8.44
N SER A 178 8.24 8.55 9.54
CA SER A 178 9.67 8.24 9.59
C SER A 178 9.94 6.74 9.46
N ASP A 179 9.06 5.88 9.95
CA ASP A 179 9.17 4.42 9.79
C ASP A 179 9.12 3.99 8.31
N GLY A 180 8.35 4.71 7.49
CA GLY A 180 8.24 4.46 6.05
C GLY A 180 9.34 5.13 5.19
N GLU A 181 9.75 6.34 5.53
CA GLU A 181 10.57 7.20 4.65
C GLU A 181 11.94 7.58 5.22
N ALA A 182 12.20 7.34 6.50
CA ALA A 182 13.46 7.70 7.14
C ALA A 182 14.48 6.57 7.11
N THR A 183 15.74 6.92 7.31
CA THR A 183 16.86 5.98 7.39
C THR A 183 17.84 6.42 8.44
N PHE A 184 18.25 5.48 9.29
CA PHE A 184 19.43 5.61 10.14
C PHE A 184 20.63 5.00 9.41
N THR A 185 21.68 5.79 9.21
CA THR A 185 22.90 5.37 8.51
C THR A 185 24.12 5.53 9.40
N ILE A 186 24.95 4.49 9.43
CA ILE A 186 26.29 4.52 10.03
C ILE A 186 27.30 4.53 8.87
N SER A 187 27.97 5.66 8.67
CA SER A 187 29.01 5.81 7.66
C SER A 187 30.39 5.72 8.31
N ILE A 188 31.20 4.77 7.87
CA ILE A 188 32.60 4.61 8.29
C ILE A 188 33.48 5.09 7.14
N TYR A 189 34.40 6.00 7.41
CA TYR A 189 35.30 6.54 6.41
C TYR A 189 36.72 6.64 6.95
N ASN A 190 37.67 6.56 6.04
CA ASN A 190 39.08 6.69 6.37
C ASN A 190 39.38 8.14 6.75
N ARG A 191 39.97 8.32 7.95
CA ARG A 191 40.34 9.59 8.55
C ARG A 191 41.79 9.56 9.05
N ALA A 192 42.67 8.93 8.26
CA ALA A 192 44.10 8.67 8.54
C ALA A 192 44.83 9.82 9.26
N ASN A 193 44.57 11.07 8.87
CA ASN A 193 45.30 12.23 9.38
C ASN A 193 44.62 12.97 10.56
N GLN A 194 43.46 12.50 11.04
CA GLN A 194 42.68 13.20 12.08
C GLN A 194 42.38 12.36 13.32
N THR A 195 42.38 11.02 13.19
CA THR A 195 42.14 10.12 14.34
C THR A 195 43.33 9.19 14.53
N LYS A 196 43.64 8.83 15.79
CA LYS A 196 44.74 7.92 16.12
C LYS A 196 44.59 6.52 15.48
N THR A 197 43.35 6.12 15.21
CA THR A 197 43.01 4.84 14.56
C THR A 197 42.97 4.92 13.05
N GLY A 198 43.02 6.12 12.47
CA GLY A 198 42.84 6.36 11.05
C GLY A 198 41.42 6.15 10.51
N TRP A 199 40.42 5.91 11.37
CA TRP A 199 39.03 5.72 10.98
C TRP A 199 38.13 6.77 11.65
N GLY A 200 37.10 7.21 10.94
CA GLY A 200 36.03 8.07 11.43
C GLY A 200 34.67 7.39 11.24
N VAL A 201 33.78 7.58 12.21
CA VAL A 201 32.39 7.09 12.17
C VAL A 201 31.46 8.29 12.23
N GLN A 202 30.44 8.30 11.38
CA GLN A 202 29.38 9.30 11.38
C GLN A 202 28.03 8.60 11.39
N LEU A 203 27.25 8.91 12.41
CA LEU A 203 25.85 8.53 12.50
C LEU A 203 25.01 9.60 11.83
N SER A 204 23.98 9.19 11.10
CA SER A 204 23.03 10.14 10.56
C SER A 204 21.62 9.58 10.50
N PHE A 205 20.66 10.42 10.88
CA PHE A 205 19.26 10.22 10.57
C PHE A 205 18.91 11.06 9.33
N ALA A 206 18.27 10.47 8.33
CA ALA A 206 17.91 11.15 7.11
C ALA A 206 16.50 10.78 6.64
N ILE A 207 15.78 11.74 6.07
CA ILE A 207 14.53 11.54 5.35
C ILE A 207 14.73 12.09 3.95
N GLU A 208 14.63 11.23 2.94
CA GLU A 208 14.81 11.60 1.53
C GLU A 208 13.48 11.52 0.78
N LEU A 209 13.01 12.66 0.27
CA LEU A 209 11.75 12.76 -0.48
C LEU A 209 11.98 13.38 -1.86
N HIS A 210 10.95 13.34 -2.71
CA HIS A 210 10.96 14.07 -3.97
C HIS A 210 10.93 15.59 -3.72
N SER A 211 11.54 16.37 -4.62
CA SER A 211 11.58 17.84 -4.58
C SER A 211 10.22 18.54 -4.57
N LYS A 212 9.11 17.82 -4.76
CA LYS A 212 7.75 18.37 -4.68
C LYS A 212 7.29 18.54 -3.23
N ASP A 213 7.88 17.77 -2.33
CA ASP A 213 7.47 17.66 -0.93
C ASP A 213 8.44 18.40 0.01
N THR A 214 9.19 19.38 -0.51
CA THR A 214 10.10 20.24 0.28
C THR A 214 9.41 20.90 1.46
N ALA A 215 8.19 21.38 1.27
CA ALA A 215 7.39 22.01 2.31
C ALA A 215 7.07 21.05 3.47
N LEU A 216 6.99 19.74 3.22
CA LEU A 216 6.80 18.74 4.27
C LEU A 216 8.08 18.58 5.09
N LEU A 217 9.24 18.49 4.43
CA LEU A 217 10.54 18.42 5.11
C LEU A 217 10.84 19.67 5.94
N GLU A 218 10.50 20.86 5.46
CA GLU A 218 10.63 22.11 6.23
C GLU A 218 9.80 22.07 7.51
N ARG A 219 8.58 21.50 7.43
CA ARG A 219 7.74 21.33 8.62
C ARG A 219 8.31 20.27 9.57
N ILE A 220 8.84 19.15 9.06
CA ILE A 220 9.48 18.12 9.90
C ILE A 220 10.73 18.69 10.59
N GLN A 221 11.53 19.47 9.86
CA GLN A 221 12.66 20.19 10.45
C GLN A 221 12.21 21.13 11.56
N SER A 222 11.11 21.87 11.35
CA SER A 222 10.56 22.76 12.38
C SER A 222 10.01 22.00 13.60
N PHE A 223 9.52 20.77 13.40
CA PHE A 223 9.02 19.91 14.48
C PHE A 223 10.14 19.39 15.38
N PHE A 224 11.22 18.87 14.77
CA PHE A 224 12.37 18.39 15.54
C PHE A 224 13.26 19.53 16.07
N GLY A 225 13.26 20.68 15.40
CA GLY A 225 14.10 21.83 15.77
C GLY A 225 15.60 21.63 15.53
N VAL A 226 16.00 20.50 14.95
CA VAL A 226 17.40 20.11 14.67
C VAL A 226 17.57 19.64 13.23
N GLY A 227 18.82 19.56 12.77
CA GLY A 227 19.15 19.10 11.41
C GLY A 227 19.02 20.18 10.34
N TYR A 228 19.36 19.79 9.12
CA TYR A 228 19.36 20.67 7.95
C TYR A 228 18.75 19.97 6.74
N ILE A 229 18.21 20.77 5.81
CA ILE A 229 17.70 20.27 4.53
C ILE A 229 18.75 20.54 3.46
N SER A 230 19.08 19.50 2.71
CA SER A 230 19.99 19.56 1.58
C SER A 230 19.25 19.18 0.30
N MET A 231 19.43 19.98 -0.74
CA MET A 231 18.89 19.71 -2.07
C MET A 231 20.01 19.26 -2.99
N ARG A 232 19.82 18.13 -3.67
CA ARG A 232 20.74 17.68 -4.73
C ARG A 232 20.10 18.07 -6.07
N THR A 233 20.62 19.12 -6.70
CA THR A 233 20.12 19.68 -7.96
C THR A 233 20.02 18.66 -9.09
N GLU A 234 20.85 17.62 -9.08
CA GLU A 234 20.92 16.63 -10.15
C GLU A 234 19.85 15.53 -10.10
N LYS A 235 19.25 15.26 -8.93
CA LYS A 235 18.44 14.05 -8.74
C LYS A 235 16.96 14.29 -8.43
N ASN A 236 16.46 15.53 -8.41
CA ASN A 236 15.08 15.83 -8.01
C ASN A 236 14.68 15.27 -6.61
N HIS A 237 15.66 15.01 -5.75
CA HIS A 237 15.45 14.57 -4.38
C HIS A 237 15.95 15.61 -3.39
N VAL A 238 15.25 15.70 -2.26
CA VAL A 238 15.56 16.61 -1.16
C VAL A 238 15.66 15.77 0.09
N MET A 239 16.72 16.01 0.87
CA MET A 239 17.06 15.20 2.02
C MET A 239 17.15 16.09 3.26
N TYR A 240 16.29 15.83 4.24
CA TYR A 240 16.47 16.29 5.60
C TYR A 240 17.47 15.38 6.31
N LYS A 241 18.48 15.93 7.00
CA LYS A 241 19.54 15.16 7.64
C LYS A 241 19.96 15.73 8.99
N VAL A 242 20.18 14.85 9.96
CA VAL A 242 20.75 15.13 11.29
C VAL A 242 22.02 14.30 11.45
N ASN A 243 23.18 14.97 11.58
CA ASN A 243 24.49 14.33 11.72
C ASN A 243 25.15 14.54 13.09
N SER A 244 24.67 15.52 13.85
CA SER A 244 25.22 15.84 15.16
C SER A 244 24.91 14.69 16.12
N LEU A 245 25.95 14.14 16.75
CA LEU A 245 25.79 13.08 17.76
C LEU A 245 24.94 13.55 18.94
N GLN A 246 25.08 14.83 19.31
CA GLN A 246 24.32 15.43 20.40
C GLN A 246 22.83 15.48 20.05
N ASP A 247 22.49 16.01 18.87
CA ASP A 247 21.10 16.14 18.40
C ASP A 247 20.43 14.76 18.24
N LEU A 248 21.18 13.76 17.76
CA LEU A 248 20.68 12.38 17.65
C LEU A 248 20.34 11.80 19.03
N LYS A 249 21.21 12.03 20.02
CA LYS A 249 21.04 11.48 21.38
C LYS A 249 19.98 12.23 22.19
N GLU A 250 19.87 13.54 22.03
CA GLU A 250 19.01 14.39 22.87
C GLU A 250 17.61 14.59 22.28
N VAL A 251 17.46 14.53 20.95
CA VAL A 251 16.19 14.85 20.28
C VAL A 251 15.62 13.65 19.51
N ILE A 252 16.41 13.07 18.60
CA ILE A 252 15.88 12.07 17.66
C ILE A 252 15.59 10.74 18.36
N ILE A 253 16.57 10.13 19.03
CA ILE A 253 16.38 8.83 19.70
C ILE A 253 15.29 8.91 20.79
N PRO A 254 15.28 9.92 21.70
CA PRO A 254 14.25 10.02 22.72
C PRO A 254 12.84 10.24 22.17
N HIS A 255 12.70 10.82 20.96
CA HIS A 255 11.40 10.95 20.31
C HIS A 255 10.83 9.58 19.93
N PHE A 256 11.62 8.72 19.28
CA PHE A 256 11.19 7.38 18.88
C PHE A 256 10.99 6.46 20.09
N ASP A 257 11.78 6.61 21.15
CA ASP A 257 11.57 5.86 22.40
C ASP A 257 10.25 6.25 23.11
N ARG A 258 9.84 7.52 23.00
CA ARG A 258 8.60 8.03 23.60
C ARG A 258 7.35 7.69 22.77
N TYR A 259 7.50 7.59 21.46
CA TYR A 259 6.41 7.38 20.51
C TYR A 259 6.72 6.20 19.56
N PRO A 260 6.81 4.96 20.09
CA PRO A 260 7.05 3.77 19.27
C PRO A 260 5.90 3.48 18.30
#